data_AF-A0A967LSA0-F1
#
_entry.id   AF-A0A967LSA0-F1
#
_cell.length_a   1.000
_cell.length_b   1.000
_cell.length_c   1.000
_cell.angle_alpha   90.00
_cell.angle_beta   90.00
_cell.angle_gamma   90.00
#
_symmetry.space_group_name_H-M   'P 1'
#
loop_
_entity.id
_entity.type
_entity.pdbx_description
1 polymer ?
#
loop_
_entity_poly.entity_id
_entity_poly.type
_entity_poly.pdbx_seq_one_letter_code
_entity_poly.pdbx_strand_id
1 'polypeptide(L)'
;MADLRSYQDWYLRYQLTAVPGVSEVASVGGFEKTYQITVDPVKLRGYGIPVTRVMSAVKASNQDVGAMMMELSEREFLIRGLGYLEGLEDIENVVVGATTNGTPIRVADVATVGLAPDVRRGVADLNGRGDVVGGIVVMRYGENALATIERVKEKLAEIESGLPEGITI
;
A
#
# COMPACT_ATOMS: atom_id res chain seq x y z
N MET A 1 -10.56 1.96 9.67
CA MET A 1 -9.86 3.25 9.40
C MET A 1 -8.76 3.12 8.36
N ALA A 2 -7.94 2.07 8.40
CA ALA A 2 -7.00 1.77 7.30
C ALA A 2 -7.73 1.59 5.95
N ASP A 3 -8.93 1.01 5.97
CA ASP A 3 -9.74 0.85 4.74
C ASP A 3 -10.29 2.19 4.23
N LEU A 4 -10.75 3.08 5.12
CA LEU A 4 -11.19 4.44 4.75
C LEU A 4 -10.05 5.25 4.14
N ARG A 5 -8.83 5.13 4.69
CA ARG A 5 -7.64 5.80 4.16
C ARG A 5 -7.23 5.22 2.82
N SER A 6 -7.23 3.88 2.70
CA SER A 6 -6.99 3.20 1.43
C SER A 6 -8.00 3.66 0.37
N TYR A 7 -9.27 3.76 0.71
CA TYR A 7 -10.31 4.20 -0.21
C TYR A 7 -10.15 5.68 -0.61
N GLN A 8 -9.82 6.55 0.35
CA GLN A 8 -9.48 7.94 0.06
C GLN A 8 -8.30 8.06 -0.92
N ASP A 9 -7.23 7.30 -0.69
CA ASP A 9 -5.99 7.40 -1.47
C ASP A 9 -6.08 6.72 -2.85
N TRP A 10 -6.86 5.63 -2.96
CA TRP A 10 -6.91 4.78 -4.15
C TRP A 10 -8.21 4.89 -4.96
N TYR A 11 -9.25 5.55 -4.43
CA TYR A 11 -10.48 5.79 -5.16
C TYR A 11 -10.79 7.30 -5.26
N LEU A 12 -11.10 7.95 -4.12
CA LEU A 12 -11.58 9.34 -4.12
C LEU A 12 -10.55 10.32 -4.67
N ARG A 13 -9.28 10.22 -4.24
CA ARG A 13 -8.20 11.09 -4.69
C ARG A 13 -8.05 11.07 -6.21
N TYR A 14 -8.12 9.91 -6.85
CA TYR A 14 -7.99 9.82 -8.31
C TYR A 14 -9.17 10.45 -9.04
N GLN A 15 -10.40 10.19 -8.57
CA GLN A 15 -11.61 10.76 -9.16
C GLN A 15 -11.64 12.29 -9.05
N LEU A 16 -11.24 12.82 -7.89
CA LEU A 16 -11.25 14.25 -7.62
C LEU A 16 -10.09 14.99 -8.29
N THR A 17 -8.91 14.37 -8.40
CA THR A 17 -7.76 14.95 -9.11
C THR A 17 -8.03 15.08 -10.62
N ALA A 18 -8.91 14.24 -11.18
CA ALA A 18 -9.31 14.32 -12.57
C ALA A 18 -10.27 15.48 -12.89
N VAL A 19 -10.85 16.13 -11.87
CA VAL A 19 -11.76 17.27 -12.07
C VAL A 19 -10.96 18.48 -12.60
N PRO A 20 -11.43 19.16 -13.67
CA PRO A 20 -10.79 20.37 -14.15
C PRO A 20 -10.55 21.38 -13.03
N GLY A 21 -9.47 22.17 -13.09
CA GLY A 21 -9.19 23.16 -12.04
C GLY A 21 -8.73 22.62 -10.68
N VAL A 22 -8.71 21.29 -10.46
CA VAL A 22 -8.05 20.69 -9.30
C VAL A 22 -6.58 20.47 -9.59
N SER A 23 -5.73 20.89 -8.66
CA SER A 23 -4.27 20.73 -8.70
C SER A 23 -3.82 19.48 -7.96
N GLU A 24 -4.34 19.30 -6.75
CA GLU A 24 -3.97 18.22 -5.85
C GLU A 24 -5.15 17.90 -4.93
N VAL A 25 -5.24 16.65 -4.48
CA VAL A 25 -6.13 16.23 -3.41
C VAL A 25 -5.28 15.59 -2.32
N ALA A 26 -5.07 16.33 -1.24
CA ALA A 26 -4.21 15.93 -0.13
C ALA A 26 -5.03 15.21 0.94
N SER A 27 -4.67 13.97 1.24
CA SER A 27 -5.37 13.16 2.25
C SER A 27 -4.95 13.55 3.66
N VAL A 28 -5.93 13.70 4.56
CA VAL A 28 -5.73 14.10 5.96
C VAL A 28 -6.35 13.07 6.91
N GLY A 29 -5.66 12.75 7.99
CA GLY A 29 -6.10 11.72 8.94
C GLY A 29 -6.04 10.30 8.39
N GLY A 30 -6.60 9.34 9.15
CA GLY A 30 -6.53 7.91 8.83
C GLY A 30 -5.18 7.25 9.09
N PHE A 31 -5.14 5.95 8.81
CA PHE A 31 -3.93 5.12 8.93
C PHE A 31 -3.56 4.57 7.55
N GLU A 32 -2.32 4.73 7.14
CA GLU A 32 -1.81 4.00 5.98
C GLU A 32 -1.57 2.55 6.39
N LYS A 33 -2.05 1.61 5.56
CA LYS A 33 -1.93 0.18 5.83
C LYS A 33 -0.51 -0.26 5.49
N THR A 34 0.28 -0.59 6.51
CA THR A 34 1.68 -0.99 6.34
C THR A 34 1.88 -2.42 6.82
N TYR A 35 2.61 -3.20 6.02
CA TYR A 35 3.13 -4.50 6.44
C TYR A 35 4.38 -4.28 7.29
N GLN A 36 4.28 -4.58 8.58
CA GLN A 36 5.38 -4.41 9.53
C GLN A 36 6.01 -5.76 9.83
N ILE A 37 7.34 -5.82 9.68
CA ILE A 37 8.16 -6.98 10.06
C ILE A 37 8.91 -6.62 11.34
N THR A 38 8.49 -7.22 12.46
CA THR A 38 9.10 -6.99 13.77
C THR A 38 10.10 -8.11 14.06
N VAL A 39 11.39 -7.80 13.92
CA VAL A 39 12.46 -8.80 13.99
C VAL A 39 12.86 -9.08 15.44
N ASP A 40 13.07 -10.35 15.78
CA ASP A 40 13.54 -10.78 17.11
C ASP A 40 15.08 -10.85 17.14
N PRO A 41 15.76 -9.97 17.88
CA PRO A 41 17.22 -9.93 17.91
C PRO A 41 17.86 -11.18 18.54
N VAL A 42 17.14 -11.89 19.40
CA VAL A 42 17.63 -13.13 20.02
C VAL A 42 17.60 -14.25 19.00
N LYS A 43 16.50 -14.40 18.25
CA LYS A 43 16.39 -15.41 17.18
C LYS A 43 17.39 -15.15 16.06
N LEU A 44 17.52 -13.90 15.61
CA LEU A 44 18.54 -13.51 14.62
C LEU A 44 19.95 -13.91 15.05
N ARG A 45 20.31 -13.65 16.31
CA ARG A 45 21.61 -14.04 16.87
C ARG A 45 21.76 -15.56 16.92
N GLY A 46 20.71 -16.28 17.32
CA GLY A 46 20.70 -17.74 17.38
C GLY A 46 20.97 -18.40 16.02
N TYR A 47 20.45 -17.81 14.94
CA TYR A 47 20.69 -18.27 13.57
C TYR A 47 21.92 -17.62 12.90
N GLY A 48 22.58 -16.65 13.54
CA GLY A 48 23.69 -15.90 12.95
C GLY A 48 23.28 -15.02 11.76
N ILE A 49 22.03 -14.59 11.69
CA ILE A 49 21.49 -13.81 10.57
C ILE A 49 21.48 -12.32 10.93
N PRO A 50 22.16 -11.44 10.16
CA PRO A 50 22.08 -10.01 10.39
C PRO A 50 20.73 -9.45 9.91
N VAL A 51 20.25 -8.38 10.55
CA VAL A 51 18.98 -7.72 10.15
C VAL A 51 18.99 -7.24 8.69
N THR A 52 20.15 -6.84 8.17
CA THR A 52 20.34 -6.44 6.77
C THR A 52 20.03 -7.57 5.80
N ARG A 53 20.25 -8.84 6.20
CA ARG A 53 19.91 -10.00 5.39
C ARG A 53 18.40 -10.12 5.23
N VAL A 54 17.64 -9.96 6.32
CA VAL A 54 16.17 -9.96 6.30
C VAL A 54 15.65 -8.88 5.35
N MET A 55 16.15 -7.64 5.49
CA MET A 55 15.77 -6.54 4.61
C MET A 55 16.06 -6.83 3.13
N SER A 56 17.26 -7.36 2.84
CA SER A 56 17.66 -7.67 1.47
C SER A 56 16.82 -8.81 0.86
N ALA A 57 16.48 -9.83 1.65
CA ALA A 57 15.69 -10.97 1.21
C ALA A 57 14.27 -10.54 0.86
N VAL A 58 13.60 -9.80 1.74
CA VAL A 58 12.26 -9.28 1.49
C VAL A 58 12.24 -8.36 0.27
N LYS A 59 13.25 -7.50 0.10
CA LYS A 59 13.36 -6.62 -1.07
C LYS A 59 13.55 -7.41 -2.37
N ALA A 60 14.35 -8.47 -2.35
CA ALA A 60 14.59 -9.32 -3.52
C ALA A 60 13.39 -10.22 -3.86
N SER A 61 12.60 -10.59 -2.85
CA SER A 61 11.41 -11.42 -2.99
C SER A 61 10.14 -10.65 -3.35
N ASN A 62 10.23 -9.33 -3.53
CA ASN A 62 9.11 -8.48 -3.95
C ASN A 62 9.43 -7.79 -5.30
N GLN A 63 9.78 -8.59 -6.31
CA GLN A 63 10.15 -8.12 -7.64
C GLN A 63 9.64 -9.06 -8.72
N ASP A 64 8.92 -8.51 -9.69
CA ASP A 64 8.63 -9.21 -10.95
C ASP A 64 9.88 -9.25 -11.84
N VAL A 65 10.11 -10.39 -12.47
CA VAL A 65 11.20 -10.57 -13.42
C VAL A 65 10.65 -10.99 -14.79
N GLY A 66 11.04 -10.25 -15.83
CA GLY A 66 10.72 -10.59 -17.21
C GLY A 66 11.70 -11.65 -17.73
N ALA A 67 11.18 -12.79 -18.20
CA ALA A 67 11.99 -13.85 -18.79
C ALA A 67 11.94 -13.86 -20.34
N MET A 68 11.46 -12.75 -20.94
CA MET A 68 11.33 -12.53 -22.39
C MET A 68 10.41 -13.53 -23.10
N MET A 69 10.67 -13.83 -24.38
CA MET A 69 9.86 -14.71 -25.22
C MET A 69 10.60 -16.01 -25.52
N MET A 70 9.88 -17.11 -25.51
CA MET A 70 10.35 -18.41 -25.99
C MET A 70 9.55 -18.77 -27.25
N GLU A 71 10.26 -19.03 -28.34
CA GLU A 71 9.65 -19.52 -29.58
C GLU A 71 9.59 -21.04 -29.56
N LEU A 72 8.39 -21.60 -29.73
CA LEU A 72 8.18 -23.04 -29.85
C LEU A 72 7.13 -23.32 -30.92
N SER A 73 7.50 -24.08 -31.95
CA SER A 73 6.61 -24.49 -33.05
C SER A 73 5.90 -23.30 -33.73
N GLU A 74 6.67 -22.30 -34.17
CA GLU A 74 6.17 -21.08 -34.83
C GLU A 74 5.19 -20.25 -33.97
N ARG A 75 5.27 -20.40 -32.64
CA ARG A 75 4.51 -19.60 -31.67
C ARG A 75 5.44 -18.99 -30.64
N GLU A 76 5.20 -17.73 -30.31
CA GLU A 76 5.91 -17.03 -29.25
C GLU A 76 5.14 -17.14 -27.93
N PHE A 77 5.83 -17.59 -26.88
CA PHE A 77 5.32 -17.63 -25.53
C PHE A 77 6.03 -16.58 -24.69
N LEU A 78 5.28 -15.63 -24.15
CA LEU A 78 5.78 -14.68 -23.16
C LEU A 78 5.97 -15.38 -21.82
N ILE A 79 7.19 -15.38 -21.29
CA ILE A 79 7.50 -15.92 -19.97
C ILE A 79 7.61 -14.78 -18.97
N ARG A 80 6.80 -14.84 -17.91
CA ARG A 80 6.80 -13.88 -16.80
C ARG A 80 7.04 -14.61 -15.48
N GLY A 81 8.03 -14.17 -14.73
CA GLY A 81 8.16 -14.52 -13.32
C GLY A 81 7.35 -13.54 -12.49
N LEU A 82 6.28 -14.03 -11.87
CA LEU A 82 5.53 -13.29 -10.86
C LEU A 82 6.29 -13.38 -9.53
N GLY A 83 6.54 -12.24 -8.91
CA GLY A 83 7.34 -12.17 -7.68
C GLY A 83 6.90 -11.07 -6.72
N TYR A 84 5.68 -10.55 -6.85
CA TYR A 84 5.10 -9.67 -5.83
C TYR A 84 4.61 -10.47 -4.63
N LEU A 85 4.78 -9.89 -3.44
CA LEU A 85 4.19 -10.39 -2.21
C LEU A 85 2.75 -9.84 -2.12
N GLU A 86 1.76 -10.72 -2.10
CA GLU A 86 0.34 -10.34 -2.10
C GLU A 86 -0.22 -10.24 -0.67
N GLY A 87 0.34 -11.01 0.27
CA GLY A 87 -0.14 -11.07 1.64
C GLY A 87 0.92 -11.25 2.72
N LEU A 88 0.44 -11.34 3.97
CA LEU A 88 1.29 -11.60 5.14
C LEU A 88 2.05 -12.91 5.01
N GLU A 89 1.36 -13.96 4.54
CA GLU A 89 1.94 -15.30 4.41
C GLU A 89 3.12 -15.34 3.43
N ASP A 90 3.07 -14.56 2.34
CA ASP A 90 4.17 -14.49 1.39
C ASP A 90 5.41 -13.87 2.04
N ILE A 91 5.23 -12.80 2.82
CA ILE A 91 6.31 -12.13 3.57
C ILE A 91 6.90 -13.10 4.61
N GLU A 92 6.04 -13.81 5.34
CA GLU A 92 6.43 -14.79 6.36
C GLU A 92 7.26 -15.93 5.77
N ASN A 93 6.95 -16.34 4.53
CA ASN A 93 7.62 -17.43 3.83
C ASN A 93 8.93 -17.04 3.14
N VAL A 94 9.28 -15.74 3.09
CA VAL A 94 10.55 -15.28 2.50
C VAL A 94 11.73 -15.95 3.20
N VAL A 95 12.60 -16.61 2.41
CA VAL A 95 13.78 -17.31 2.91
C VAL A 95 14.91 -16.32 3.13
N VAL A 96 15.40 -16.23 4.37
CA VAL A 96 16.49 -15.32 4.78
C VAL A 96 17.85 -16.03 4.89
N GLY A 97 17.86 -17.36 5.02
CA GLY A 97 19.05 -18.18 5.09
C GLY A 97 18.74 -19.67 5.10
N ALA A 98 19.76 -20.48 5.38
CA ALA A 98 19.61 -21.90 5.60
C ALA A 98 20.53 -22.35 6.74
N THR A 99 20.10 -23.35 7.49
CA THR A 99 20.92 -24.01 8.50
C THR A 99 22.02 -24.86 7.84
N THR A 100 23.02 -25.30 8.61
CA THR A 100 24.08 -26.19 8.13
C THR A 100 23.56 -27.49 7.53
N ASN A 101 22.37 -27.95 7.96
CA ASN A 101 21.72 -29.15 7.47
C ASN A 101 20.82 -28.90 6.24
N GLY A 102 20.80 -27.67 5.71
CA GLY A 102 20.01 -27.30 4.53
C GLY A 102 18.56 -26.91 4.81
N THR A 103 18.10 -26.91 6.07
CA THR A 103 16.74 -26.44 6.41
C THR A 103 16.65 -24.92 6.17
N PRO A 104 15.70 -24.44 5.34
CA PRO A 104 15.52 -23.02 5.08
C PRO A 104 15.05 -22.29 6.35
N ILE A 105 15.59 -21.09 6.56
CA ILE A 105 15.18 -20.18 7.64
C ILE A 105 14.39 -19.06 6.98
N ARG A 106 13.15 -18.88 7.43
CA ARG A 106 12.18 -17.93 6.88
C ARG A 106 12.08 -16.68 7.74
N VAL A 107 11.40 -15.65 7.24
CA VAL A 107 11.08 -14.45 8.03
C VAL A 107 10.27 -14.83 9.27
N ALA A 108 9.29 -15.74 9.15
CA ALA A 108 8.50 -16.22 10.29
C ALA A 108 9.33 -16.86 11.43
N ASP A 109 10.49 -17.43 11.10
CA ASP A 109 11.38 -18.05 12.09
C ASP A 109 12.13 -17.01 12.93
N VAL A 110 12.32 -15.79 12.40
CA VAL A 110 13.15 -14.73 13.01
C VAL A 110 12.41 -13.43 13.28
N ALA A 111 11.16 -13.31 12.86
CA ALA A 111 10.35 -12.11 12.97
C ALA A 111 8.86 -12.43 13.07
N THR A 112 8.08 -11.46 13.55
CA THR A 112 6.62 -11.48 13.46
C THR A 112 6.18 -10.48 12.40
N VAL A 113 5.37 -10.93 11.45
CA VAL A 113 4.79 -10.09 10.39
C VAL A 113 3.37 -9.74 10.77
N GLY A 114 2.99 -8.49 10.61
CA GLY A 114 1.64 -8.04 10.91
C GLY A 114 1.27 -6.79 10.13
N LEU A 115 -0.03 -6.50 10.12
CA LEU A 115 -0.53 -5.21 9.64
C LEU A 115 -0.46 -4.21 10.78
N ALA A 116 0.22 -3.09 10.54
CA ALA A 116 0.32 -1.99 11.47
C ALA A 116 0.01 -0.67 10.77
N PRO A 117 -0.55 0.32 11.49
CA PRO A 117 -0.65 1.67 10.96
C PRO A 117 0.74 2.28 10.82
N ASP A 118 1.00 2.98 9.70
CA ASP A 118 2.22 3.77 9.59
C ASP A 118 2.26 4.93 10.59
N VAL A 119 3.45 5.47 10.82
CA VAL A 119 3.70 6.60 11.72
C VAL A 119 2.89 7.82 11.27
N ARG A 120 1.91 8.21 12.08
CA ARG A 120 1.07 9.38 11.81
C ARG A 120 1.82 10.68 12.07
N ARG A 121 1.77 11.59 11.10
CA ARG A 121 2.21 12.99 11.29
C ARG A 121 1.09 13.91 11.79
N GLY A 122 -0.16 13.46 11.72
CA GLY A 122 -1.34 14.23 12.13
C GLY A 122 -2.58 13.35 12.28
N VAL A 123 -3.57 13.89 12.99
CA VAL A 123 -4.86 13.26 13.25
C VAL A 123 -5.96 14.24 12.80
N ALA A 124 -7.01 13.71 12.19
CA ALA A 124 -8.21 14.46 11.87
C ALA A 124 -9.37 13.92 12.71
N ASP A 125 -10.11 14.81 13.35
CA ASP A 125 -11.32 14.49 14.10
C ASP A 125 -12.50 15.25 13.50
N LEU A 126 -13.66 14.61 13.43
CA LEU A 126 -14.90 15.22 12.96
C LEU A 126 -15.86 15.45 14.12
N ASN A 127 -16.07 16.71 14.48
CA ASN A 127 -17.07 17.15 15.47
C ASN A 127 -16.96 16.47 16.85
N GLY A 128 -15.75 16.11 17.28
CA GLY A 128 -15.49 15.42 18.55
C GLY A 128 -15.95 13.95 18.58
N ARG A 129 -16.30 13.38 17.42
CA ARG A 129 -16.83 12.01 17.30
C ARG A 129 -15.75 10.96 17.04
N GLY A 130 -14.48 11.38 16.98
CA GLY A 130 -13.32 10.50 16.82
C GLY A 130 -12.59 10.70 15.50
N ASP A 131 -11.55 9.86 15.33
CA ASP A 131 -10.65 9.88 14.19
C ASP A 131 -11.42 9.65 12.87
N VAL A 132 -11.14 10.49 11.87
CA VAL A 132 -11.70 10.37 10.51
C VAL A 132 -10.61 10.46 9.45
N VAL A 133 -11.01 10.17 8.21
CA VAL A 133 -10.22 10.39 7.01
C VAL A 133 -10.90 11.49 6.20
N GLY A 134 -10.12 12.47 5.75
CA GLY A 134 -10.58 13.53 4.87
C GLY A 134 -9.66 13.75 3.68
N GLY A 135 -10.11 14.60 2.76
CA GLY A 135 -9.33 15.06 1.62
C GLY A 135 -9.44 16.57 1.46
N ILE A 136 -8.32 17.24 1.28
CA ILE A 136 -8.25 18.67 0.99
C ILE A 136 -8.03 18.84 -0.50
N VAL A 137 -9.01 19.41 -1.19
CA VAL A 137 -8.92 19.72 -2.61
C VAL A 137 -8.23 21.07 -2.78
N VAL A 138 -7.07 21.06 -3.43
CA VAL A 138 -6.29 22.25 -3.75
C VAL A 138 -6.59 22.66 -5.18
N MET A 139 -7.14 23.86 -5.37
CA MET A 139 -7.41 24.41 -6.69
C MET A 139 -6.12 24.82 -7.41
N ARG A 140 -6.11 24.73 -8.74
CA ARG A 140 -5.04 25.27 -9.59
C ARG A 140 -4.93 26.78 -9.46
N TYR A 141 -3.70 27.27 -9.49
CA TYR A 141 -3.43 28.70 -9.49
C TYR A 141 -4.08 29.38 -10.71
N GLY A 142 -4.76 30.50 -10.46
CA GLY A 142 -5.42 31.30 -11.49
C GLY A 142 -6.81 30.83 -11.92
N GLU A 143 -7.33 29.74 -11.33
CA GLU A 143 -8.62 29.18 -11.71
C GLU A 143 -9.79 29.76 -10.89
N ASN A 144 -11.01 29.61 -11.39
CA ASN A 144 -12.22 30.06 -10.71
C ASN A 144 -12.61 29.11 -9.56
N ALA A 145 -12.60 29.63 -8.33
CA ALA A 145 -12.91 28.87 -7.12
C ALA A 145 -14.36 28.36 -7.10
N LEU A 146 -15.34 29.20 -7.44
CA LEU A 146 -16.74 28.80 -7.40
C LEU A 146 -17.02 27.68 -8.41
N ALA A 147 -16.58 27.86 -9.66
CA ALA A 147 -16.75 26.86 -10.71
C ALA A 147 -16.04 25.55 -10.36
N THR A 148 -14.87 25.61 -9.71
CA THR A 148 -14.16 24.40 -9.26
C THR A 148 -14.91 23.68 -8.15
N ILE A 149 -15.46 24.41 -7.16
CA ILE A 149 -16.26 23.83 -6.08
C ILE A 149 -17.51 23.14 -6.65
N GLU A 150 -18.21 23.77 -7.60
CA GLU A 150 -19.40 23.19 -8.24
C GLU A 150 -19.06 21.88 -8.97
N ARG A 151 -18.00 21.88 -9.79
CA ARG A 151 -17.53 20.68 -10.50
C ARG A 151 -17.10 19.56 -9.55
N VAL A 152 -16.46 19.90 -8.42
CA VAL A 152 -16.08 18.91 -7.40
C VAL A 152 -17.32 18.32 -6.73
N LYS A 153 -18.32 19.14 -6.37
CA LYS A 153 -19.58 18.66 -5.78
C LYS A 153 -20.37 17.76 -6.72
N GLU A 154 -20.44 18.13 -8.01
CA GLU A 154 -21.05 17.29 -9.04
C GLU A 154 -20.33 15.94 -9.15
N LYS A 155 -18.99 15.96 -9.17
CA LYS A 155 -18.22 14.71 -9.21
C LYS A 155 -18.41 13.85 -7.97
N LEU A 156 -18.52 14.46 -6.78
CA LEU A 156 -18.82 13.75 -5.54
C LEU A 156 -20.17 13.04 -5.59
N ALA A 157 -21.21 13.72 -6.08
CA ALA A 157 -22.54 13.12 -6.23
C ALA A 157 -22.55 11.94 -7.24
N GLU A 158 -21.75 12.02 -8.31
CA GLU A 158 -21.60 10.93 -9.28
C GLU A 158 -20.98 9.67 -8.63
N ILE A 159 -19.89 9.87 -7.88
CA ILE A 159 -19.11 8.76 -7.30
C ILE A 159 -19.68 8.23 -5.98
N GLU A 160 -20.63 8.94 -5.35
CA GLU A 160 -21.28 8.52 -4.10
C GLU A 160 -21.92 7.14 -4.23
N SER A 161 -22.48 6.83 -5.39
CA SER A 161 -23.05 5.51 -5.70
C SER A 161 -22.02 4.37 -5.76
N GLY A 162 -20.74 4.69 -5.92
CA GLY A 162 -19.62 3.74 -5.90
C GLY A 162 -19.03 3.50 -4.52
N LEU A 163 -19.57 4.13 -3.47
CA LEU A 163 -19.10 3.98 -2.11
C LEU A 163 -19.55 2.62 -1.51
N PRO A 164 -18.65 1.92 -0.81
CA PRO A 164 -19.00 0.76 0.01
C PRO A 164 -20.08 1.09 1.05
N GLU A 165 -20.90 0.10 1.39
CA GLU A 165 -21.92 0.24 2.43
C GLU A 165 -21.32 0.78 3.75
N GLY A 166 -21.95 1.81 4.31
CA GLY A 166 -21.55 2.42 5.58
C GLY A 166 -20.50 3.53 5.47
N ILE A 167 -20.02 3.87 4.27
CA ILE A 167 -19.17 5.05 4.01
C ILE A 167 -20.04 6.23 3.56
N THR A 168 -19.79 7.41 4.11
CA THR A 168 -20.49 8.65 3.76
C THR A 168 -19.48 9.79 3.67
N ILE A 169 -19.70 10.72 2.73
CA ILE A 169 -18.84 11.89 2.47
C ILE A 169 -19.51 13.15 3.02
#